data_AF-A0A6J0B3U5-F1
#
_entry.id   AF-A0A6J0B3U5-F1
#
_cell.length_a   1.000
_cell.length_b   1.000
_cell.length_c   1.000
_cell.angle_alpha   90.00
_cell.angle_beta   90.00
_cell.angle_gamma   90.00
#
_symmetry.space_group_name_H-M   'P 1'
#
loop_
_entity.id
_entity.type
_entity.pdbx_description
1 polymer ?
#
loop_
_entity_poly.entity_id
_entity_poly.type
_entity_poly.pdbx_seq_one_letter_code
_entity_poly.pdbx_strand_id
1 'polypeptide(L)'
;MPELDYVKLLYLPANTTSKLQPMGQGVINNFKVYYRKEVVQFVLKSIEENKIPEINILQAMRFAKKPWFNVSKITIGNCLKKAGFKVTEVSEPEGLREEEENCETLAEWNQITACSSNENEQQPTFEGFVQMEDDVLVSEELTDDDIVSGCSLVIEEDEEGCETCEETSDRVSKRDAEKALETLHKYFELSNIDNPDKFDQIYAIENTFKQLTL
;
A
#
# COMPACT_ATOMS: atom_id res chain seq x y z
N MET A 1 -24.19 -25.65 -7.21
CA MET A 1 -23.07 -25.02 -6.48
C MET A 1 -21.82 -25.79 -6.86
N PRO A 2 -20.68 -25.14 -7.17
CA PRO A 2 -19.44 -25.87 -7.40
C PRO A 2 -19.03 -26.57 -6.10
N GLU A 3 -18.74 -27.87 -6.19
CA GLU A 3 -18.11 -28.62 -5.10
C GLU A 3 -16.60 -28.39 -5.21
N LEU A 4 -15.98 -27.99 -4.10
CA LEU A 4 -14.54 -27.72 -4.00
C LEU A 4 -13.98 -28.63 -2.90
N ASP A 5 -13.12 -29.57 -3.27
CA ASP A 5 -12.65 -30.64 -2.37
C ASP A 5 -11.95 -30.14 -1.09
N TYR A 6 -11.38 -28.93 -1.15
CA TYR A 6 -10.54 -28.35 -0.08
C TYR A 6 -10.98 -26.96 0.39
N VAL A 7 -12.09 -26.41 -0.12
CA VAL A 7 -12.54 -25.04 0.19
C VAL A 7 -14.01 -25.02 0.63
N LYS A 8 -14.26 -24.57 1.85
CA LYS A 8 -15.62 -24.36 2.36
C LYS A 8 -16.10 -22.96 2.00
N LEU A 9 -17.02 -22.86 1.05
CA LEU A 9 -17.73 -21.62 0.75
C LEU A 9 -18.72 -21.28 1.88
N LEU A 10 -18.71 -20.02 2.31
CA LEU A 10 -19.66 -19.45 3.27
C LEU A 10 -20.35 -18.26 2.61
N TYR A 11 -21.68 -18.30 2.54
CA TYR A 11 -22.49 -17.26 1.90
C TYR A 11 -22.95 -16.24 2.94
N LEU A 12 -22.82 -14.96 2.60
CA LEU A 12 -23.42 -13.86 3.37
C LEU A 12 -24.91 -13.73 2.98
N PRO A 13 -25.78 -13.21 3.85
CA PRO A 13 -27.19 -12.97 3.52
C PRO A 13 -27.37 -12.05 2.29
N ALA A 14 -28.51 -12.14 1.61
CA ALA A 14 -28.88 -11.17 0.59
C ALA A 14 -28.95 -9.74 1.18
N ASN A 15 -28.59 -8.73 0.39
CA ASN A 15 -28.47 -7.32 0.82
C ASN A 15 -27.48 -7.11 2.00
N THR A 16 -26.38 -7.88 2.02
CA THR A 16 -25.32 -7.70 3.00
C THR A 16 -24.62 -6.35 2.82
N THR A 17 -25.00 -5.40 3.67
CA THR A 17 -24.24 -4.15 3.86
C THR A 17 -22.81 -4.42 4.33
N SER A 18 -21.91 -3.44 4.15
CA SER A 18 -20.51 -3.45 4.60
C SER A 18 -20.28 -3.92 6.06
N LYS A 19 -21.32 -3.88 6.89
CA LYS A 19 -21.34 -4.37 8.28
C LYS A 19 -20.91 -5.84 8.47
N LEU A 20 -21.11 -6.71 7.49
CA LEU A 20 -20.71 -8.13 7.58
C LEU A 20 -19.47 -8.48 6.74
N GLN A 21 -18.91 -7.52 6.00
CA GLN A 21 -17.71 -7.73 5.18
C GLN A 21 -16.46 -7.32 5.97
N PRO A 22 -15.56 -8.24 6.36
CA PRO A 22 -14.40 -7.91 7.20
C PRO A 22 -13.51 -6.81 6.61
N MET A 23 -13.36 -6.77 5.28
CA MET A 23 -12.58 -5.73 4.59
C MET A 23 -13.15 -4.32 4.83
N GLY A 24 -14.48 -4.20 4.84
CA GLY A 24 -15.20 -2.97 5.14
C GLY A 24 -15.29 -2.62 6.64
N GLN A 25 -14.82 -3.47 7.54
CA GLN A 25 -14.80 -3.20 9.00
C GLN A 25 -13.56 -2.43 9.48
N GLY A 26 -12.76 -1.90 8.56
CA GLY A 26 -11.59 -1.05 8.85
C GLY A 26 -10.31 -1.45 8.12
N VAL A 27 -10.22 -2.66 7.56
CA VAL A 27 -9.02 -3.12 6.82
C VAL A 27 -8.73 -2.22 5.62
N ILE A 28 -9.75 -1.91 4.82
CA ILE A 28 -9.61 -0.99 3.68
C ILE A 28 -9.21 0.42 4.14
N ASN A 29 -9.79 0.91 5.25
CA ASN A 29 -9.48 2.26 5.76
C ASN A 29 -8.02 2.37 6.22
N ASN A 30 -7.57 1.44 7.07
CA ASN A 30 -6.20 1.40 7.58
C ASN A 30 -5.19 1.17 6.44
N PHE A 31 -5.54 0.38 5.41
CA PHE A 31 -4.76 0.29 4.17
C PHE A 31 -4.69 1.64 3.43
N LYS A 32 -5.82 2.34 3.23
CA LYS A 32 -5.86 3.67 2.59
C LYS A 32 -4.97 4.67 3.34
N VAL A 33 -5.04 4.71 4.67
CA VAL A 33 -4.19 5.57 5.53
C VAL A 33 -2.71 5.34 5.23
N TYR A 34 -2.23 4.09 5.28
CA TYR A 34 -0.83 3.79 5.00
C TYR A 34 -0.44 4.07 3.54
N TYR A 35 -1.31 3.78 2.56
CA TYR A 35 -1.07 4.09 1.14
C TYR A 35 -0.89 5.59 0.91
N ARG A 36 -1.78 6.39 1.50
CA ARG A 36 -1.74 7.86 1.43
C ARG A 36 -0.48 8.42 2.10
N LYS A 37 0.04 7.77 3.15
CA LYS A 37 1.36 8.10 3.73
C LYS A 37 2.50 7.91 2.73
N GLU A 38 2.62 6.76 2.06
CA GLU A 38 3.72 6.58 1.07
C GLU A 38 3.61 7.58 -0.08
N VAL A 39 2.39 7.95 -0.52
CA VAL A 39 2.17 9.01 -1.52
C VAL A 39 2.65 10.37 -1.03
N VAL A 40 2.32 10.76 0.20
CA VAL A 40 2.78 12.02 0.83
C VAL A 40 4.32 12.06 0.92
N GLN A 41 4.95 10.97 1.35
CA GLN A 41 6.41 10.85 1.42
C GLN A 41 7.08 10.98 0.04
N PHE A 42 6.50 10.36 -1.00
CA PHE A 42 6.98 10.50 -2.37
C PHE A 42 6.84 11.91 -2.94
N VAL A 43 5.72 12.59 -2.66
CA VAL A 43 5.50 13.98 -3.07
C VAL A 43 6.53 14.91 -2.41
N LEU A 44 6.76 14.77 -1.10
CA LEU A 44 7.79 15.53 -0.39
C LEU A 44 9.19 15.30 -0.99
N LYS A 45 9.61 14.04 -1.17
CA LYS A 45 10.90 13.69 -1.79
C LYS A 45 11.03 14.29 -3.20
N SER A 46 9.96 14.32 -3.98
CA SER A 46 9.93 14.93 -5.31
C SER A 46 10.12 16.45 -5.25
N ILE A 47 9.45 17.13 -4.31
CA ILE A 47 9.58 18.57 -4.09
C ILE A 47 11.01 18.93 -3.67
N GLU A 48 11.60 18.20 -2.71
CA GLU A 48 13.00 18.38 -2.29
C GLU A 48 14.00 18.21 -3.44
N GLU A 49 13.71 17.31 -4.38
CA GLU A 49 14.53 17.07 -5.57
C GLU A 49 14.19 17.98 -6.75
N ASN A 50 13.27 18.94 -6.59
CA ASN A 50 12.76 19.85 -7.63
C ASN A 50 12.22 19.09 -8.86
N LYS A 51 11.56 17.95 -8.62
CA LYS A 51 10.92 17.10 -9.63
C LYS A 51 9.40 17.22 -9.54
N ILE A 52 8.73 16.97 -10.66
CA ILE A 52 7.28 16.80 -10.70
C ILE A 52 6.95 15.41 -10.13
N PRO A 53 6.07 15.28 -9.12
CA PRO A 53 5.67 13.98 -8.58
C PRO A 53 4.70 13.26 -9.53
N GLU A 54 5.24 12.41 -10.39
CA GLU A 54 4.45 11.55 -11.29
C GLU A 54 4.31 10.13 -10.70
N ILE A 55 3.08 9.68 -10.51
CA ILE A 55 2.77 8.34 -9.99
C ILE A 55 2.14 7.53 -11.13
N ASN A 56 2.92 6.61 -11.69
CA ASN A 56 2.43 5.63 -12.67
C ASN A 56 1.91 4.36 -11.97
N ILE A 57 1.32 3.43 -12.74
CA ILE A 57 0.71 2.19 -12.20
C ILE A 57 1.74 1.34 -11.43
N LEU A 58 2.95 1.18 -11.95
CA LEU A 58 4.02 0.42 -11.26
C LEU A 58 4.37 1.06 -9.91
N GLN A 59 4.48 2.39 -9.87
CA GLN A 59 4.76 3.12 -8.63
C GLN A 59 3.60 3.02 -7.64
N ALA A 60 2.35 3.06 -8.09
CA ALA A 60 1.17 2.79 -7.28
C ALA A 60 1.15 1.35 -6.73
N MET A 61 1.54 0.35 -7.52
CA MET A 61 1.65 -1.05 -7.05
C MET A 61 2.75 -1.21 -5.98
N ARG A 62 3.91 -0.55 -6.16
CA ARG A 62 4.95 -0.49 -5.11
C ARG A 62 4.43 0.18 -3.84
N PHE A 63 3.71 1.30 -3.97
CA PHE A 63 3.04 1.97 -2.85
C PHE A 63 1.93 1.14 -2.22
N ALA A 64 1.30 0.19 -2.92
CA ALA A 64 0.30 -0.71 -2.34
C ALA A 64 0.93 -1.81 -1.46
N LYS A 65 2.14 -2.29 -1.81
CA LYS A 65 2.75 -3.44 -1.13
C LYS A 65 3.07 -3.15 0.34
N LYS A 66 3.75 -2.04 0.64
CA LYS A 66 4.18 -1.71 2.02
C LYS A 66 2.99 -1.48 2.99
N PRO A 67 1.96 -0.68 2.64
CA PRO A 67 0.70 -0.58 3.37
C PRO A 67 0.06 -1.91 3.72
N TRP A 68 0.01 -2.86 2.78
CA TRP A 68 -0.58 -4.18 3.04
C TRP A 68 0.12 -4.92 4.19
N PHE A 69 1.45 -4.86 4.25
CA PHE A 69 2.22 -5.46 5.35
C PHE A 69 2.16 -4.64 6.66
N ASN A 70 1.82 -3.35 6.61
CA ASN A 70 1.60 -2.51 7.78
C ASN A 70 0.22 -2.72 8.43
N VAL A 71 -0.78 -3.23 7.69
CA VAL A 71 -2.08 -3.58 8.29
C VAL A 71 -1.90 -4.73 9.28
N SER A 72 -1.94 -4.40 10.57
CA SER A 72 -1.60 -5.38 11.61
C SER A 72 -2.57 -6.57 11.66
N LYS A 73 -2.06 -7.74 12.08
CA LYS A 73 -2.87 -8.93 12.35
C LYS A 73 -3.96 -8.66 13.41
N ILE A 74 -3.71 -7.71 14.32
CA ILE A 74 -4.65 -7.28 15.37
C ILE A 74 -5.81 -6.51 14.72
N THR A 75 -5.50 -5.55 13.83
CA THR A 75 -6.48 -4.79 13.05
C THR A 75 -7.38 -5.74 12.27
N ILE A 76 -6.78 -6.66 11.50
CA ILE A 76 -7.51 -7.68 10.73
C ILE A 76 -8.39 -8.54 11.66
N GLY A 77 -7.84 -9.07 12.76
CA GLY A 77 -8.59 -9.86 13.73
C GLY A 77 -9.78 -9.11 14.34
N ASN A 78 -9.59 -7.84 14.68
CA ASN A 78 -10.65 -6.96 15.20
C ASN A 78 -11.72 -6.64 14.14
N CYS A 79 -11.34 -6.46 12.87
CA CYS A 79 -12.28 -6.29 11.76
C CYS A 79 -13.12 -7.57 11.52
N LEU A 80 -12.51 -8.75 11.60
CA LEU A 80 -13.23 -10.03 11.55
C LEU A 80 -14.19 -10.19 12.75
N LYS A 81 -13.72 -9.90 13.98
CA LYS A 81 -14.56 -9.90 15.20
C LYS A 81 -15.77 -8.97 15.03
N LYS A 82 -15.57 -7.74 14.52
CA LYS A 82 -16.64 -6.75 14.23
C LYS A 82 -17.64 -7.24 13.17
N ALA A 83 -17.17 -7.92 12.12
CA ALA A 83 -18.01 -8.55 11.10
C ALA A 83 -18.78 -9.80 11.59
N GLY A 84 -18.65 -10.17 12.88
CA GLY A 84 -19.37 -11.28 13.50
C GLY A 84 -18.65 -12.63 13.45
N PHE A 85 -17.40 -12.68 12.96
CA PHE A 85 -16.61 -13.91 12.94
C PHE A 85 -16.09 -14.22 14.34
N LYS A 86 -16.50 -15.36 14.88
CA LYS A 86 -16.00 -15.87 16.16
C LYS A 86 -14.67 -16.56 15.95
N VAL A 87 -13.58 -15.91 16.36
CA VAL A 87 -12.27 -16.55 16.46
C VAL A 87 -12.34 -17.58 17.59
N THR A 88 -12.24 -18.86 17.25
CA THR A 88 -12.06 -19.92 18.26
C THR A 88 -10.66 -19.75 18.87
N GLU A 89 -10.57 -19.81 20.20
CA GLU A 89 -9.38 -19.43 20.98
C GLU A 89 -8.08 -20.06 20.46
N VAL A 90 -7.28 -19.25 19.76
CA VAL A 90 -5.83 -19.40 19.71
C VAL A 90 -5.29 -18.40 20.71
N SER A 91 -4.50 -18.88 21.68
CA SER A 91 -4.03 -18.11 22.83
C SER A 91 -3.59 -16.69 22.45
N GLU A 92 -4.22 -15.67 23.03
CA GLU A 92 -3.82 -14.29 22.80
C GLU A 92 -2.37 -14.09 23.28
N PRO A 93 -1.46 -13.55 22.44
CA PRO A 93 -0.17 -13.08 22.92
C PRO A 93 -0.42 -11.87 23.82
N GLU A 94 -0.29 -12.07 25.13
CA GLU A 94 -0.39 -10.98 26.12
C GLU A 94 0.60 -9.85 25.75
N GLY A 95 0.08 -8.64 25.55
CA GLY A 95 0.90 -7.43 25.37
C GLY A 95 0.99 -6.85 23.96
N LEU A 96 0.20 -7.32 22.98
CA LEU A 96 0.06 -6.64 21.69
C LEU A 96 -0.66 -5.29 21.85
N ARG A 97 0.11 -4.21 22.02
CA ARG A 97 -0.39 -2.83 21.99
C ARG A 97 -0.97 -2.52 20.62
N GLU A 98 -2.00 -1.67 20.59
CA GLU A 98 -2.35 -0.93 19.39
C GLU A 98 -1.15 -0.03 19.05
N GLU A 99 -0.57 -0.22 17.86
CA GLU A 99 0.43 0.71 17.35
C GLU A 99 -0.28 2.03 17.04
N GLU A 100 0.06 3.09 17.78
CA GLU A 100 -0.53 4.42 17.57
C GLU A 100 -0.33 4.85 16.12
N GLU A 101 -1.41 5.19 15.42
CA GLU A 101 -1.31 5.66 14.04
C GLU A 101 -0.43 6.92 13.97
N ASN A 102 0.64 6.78 13.21
CA ASN A 102 1.91 7.41 13.47
C ASN A 102 1.92 8.94 13.27
N CYS A 103 2.34 9.67 14.32
CA CYS A 103 2.31 11.14 14.38
C CYS A 103 3.14 11.85 13.29
N GLU A 104 4.19 11.21 12.76
CA GLU A 104 5.04 11.79 11.71
C GLU A 104 4.25 12.05 10.42
N THR A 105 3.22 11.24 10.12
CA THR A 105 2.38 11.37 8.93
C THR A 105 1.69 12.73 8.88
N LEU A 106 1.29 13.25 10.04
CA LEU A 106 0.68 14.56 10.19
C LEU A 106 1.73 15.68 10.01
N ALA A 107 2.97 15.47 10.45
CA ALA A 107 4.06 16.41 10.25
C ALA A 107 4.50 16.49 8.78
N GLU A 108 4.52 15.37 8.07
CA GLU A 108 4.74 15.28 6.62
C GLU A 108 3.62 15.98 5.84
N TRP A 109 2.35 15.70 6.17
CA TRP A 109 1.20 16.37 5.56
C TRP A 109 1.23 17.89 5.73
N ASN A 110 1.55 18.36 6.94
CA ASN A 110 1.62 19.80 7.25
C ASN A 110 2.72 20.52 6.45
N GLN A 111 3.79 19.84 6.03
CA GLN A 111 4.81 20.42 5.16
C GLN A 111 4.27 20.67 3.74
N ILE A 112 3.48 19.76 3.19
CA ILE A 112 2.84 19.94 1.87
C ILE A 112 1.83 21.10 1.94
N THR A 113 0.97 21.13 2.96
CA THR A 113 -0.13 22.12 3.03
C THR A 113 0.33 23.53 3.40
N ALA A 114 1.44 23.69 4.14
CA ALA A 114 2.01 25.00 4.49
C ALA A 114 2.37 25.84 3.23
N CYS A 115 2.81 25.21 2.15
CA CYS A 115 3.16 25.89 0.90
C CYS A 115 1.93 26.40 0.11
N SER A 116 0.72 25.95 0.42
CA SER A 116 -0.50 26.25 -0.34
C SER A 116 -1.31 27.45 0.22
N SER A 117 -0.64 28.38 0.89
CA SER A 117 -1.28 29.42 1.72
C SER A 117 -2.03 30.51 0.93
N ASN A 118 -3.29 30.23 0.56
CA ASN A 118 -4.31 31.24 0.30
C ASN A 118 -5.06 31.54 1.61
N GLU A 119 -5.04 32.78 2.09
CA GLU A 119 -5.59 33.17 3.42
C GLU A 119 -7.12 32.96 3.59
N ASN A 120 -7.84 32.61 2.52
CA ASN A 120 -9.31 32.51 2.49
C ASN A 120 -9.85 31.08 2.30
N GLU A 121 -9.01 30.05 2.20
CA GLU A 121 -9.45 28.67 1.96
C GLU A 121 -9.15 27.75 3.14
N GLN A 122 -10.11 26.88 3.48
CA GLN A 122 -9.96 25.88 4.54
C GLN A 122 -8.86 24.87 4.11
N GLN A 123 -7.76 24.80 4.85
CA GLN A 123 -6.68 23.86 4.52
C GLN A 123 -7.18 22.40 4.54
N PRO A 124 -6.78 21.56 3.56
CA PRO A 124 -7.19 20.17 3.52
C PRO A 124 -6.54 19.38 4.65
N THR A 125 -7.33 18.54 5.32
CA THR A 125 -6.84 17.62 6.35
C THR A 125 -6.32 16.32 5.72
N PHE A 126 -5.39 15.64 6.38
CA PHE A 126 -4.92 14.32 5.93
C PHE A 126 -6.08 13.32 5.84
N GLU A 127 -7.00 13.34 6.81
CA GLU A 127 -8.20 12.48 6.78
C GLU A 127 -9.08 12.76 5.55
N GLY A 128 -9.26 14.03 5.17
CA GLY A 128 -9.95 14.40 3.94
C GLY A 128 -9.25 13.91 2.67
N PHE A 129 -7.91 13.82 2.69
CA PHE A 129 -7.13 13.21 1.61
C PHE A 129 -7.21 11.68 1.58
N VAL A 130 -7.37 11.02 2.74
CA VAL A 130 -7.64 9.57 2.82
C VAL A 130 -9.03 9.23 2.27
N GLN A 131 -10.03 10.03 2.62
CA GLN A 131 -11.44 9.82 2.28
C GLN A 131 -11.85 10.41 0.90
N MET A 132 -10.96 11.10 0.18
CA MET A 132 -11.28 11.82 -1.07
C MET A 132 -11.90 10.96 -2.19
N GLU A 133 -11.76 9.64 -2.10
CA GLU A 133 -12.28 8.65 -3.06
C GLU A 133 -13.54 7.93 -2.59
N ASP A 134 -14.03 8.17 -1.36
CA ASP A 134 -15.18 7.43 -0.82
C ASP A 134 -16.50 7.75 -1.53
N ASP A 135 -16.63 8.97 -2.07
CA ASP A 135 -17.76 9.42 -2.90
C ASP A 135 -17.54 9.22 -4.42
N VAL A 136 -16.39 8.66 -4.82
CA VAL A 136 -16.09 8.39 -6.24
C VAL A 136 -16.74 7.07 -6.66
N LEU A 137 -17.56 7.10 -7.71
CA LEU A 137 -18.10 5.89 -8.34
C LEU A 137 -16.96 5.15 -9.06
N VAL A 138 -16.36 4.16 -8.38
CA VAL A 138 -15.24 3.36 -8.91
C VAL A 138 -15.70 2.30 -9.94
N SER A 139 -17.00 2.01 -10.01
CA SER A 139 -17.59 1.09 -11.00
C SER A 139 -19.00 1.53 -11.41
N GLU A 140 -19.39 1.23 -12.64
CA GLU A 140 -20.81 1.04 -12.97
C GLU A 140 -21.33 -0.21 -12.23
N GLU A 141 -22.65 -0.33 -12.03
CA GLU A 141 -23.26 -1.56 -11.51
C GLU A 141 -23.20 -2.65 -12.59
N LEU A 142 -22.05 -3.34 -12.67
CA LEU A 142 -21.86 -4.53 -13.50
C LEU A 142 -22.90 -5.58 -13.11
N THR A 143 -23.64 -6.07 -14.09
CA THR A 143 -24.63 -7.12 -13.88
C THR A 143 -23.93 -8.48 -13.72
N ASP A 144 -24.62 -9.47 -13.12
CA ASP A 144 -24.08 -10.82 -12.94
C ASP A 144 -23.60 -11.46 -14.27
N ASP A 145 -24.17 -11.05 -15.41
CA ASP A 145 -23.79 -11.49 -16.75
C ASP A 145 -22.45 -10.88 -17.23
N ASP A 146 -22.13 -9.64 -16.84
CA ASP A 146 -20.88 -8.96 -17.24
C ASP A 146 -19.65 -9.60 -16.58
N ILE A 147 -19.82 -10.13 -15.35
CA ILE A 147 -18.77 -10.80 -14.56
C ILE A 147 -18.25 -12.08 -15.25
N VAL A 148 -19.09 -12.75 -16.04
CA VAL A 148 -18.74 -14.02 -16.72
C VAL A 148 -17.83 -13.80 -17.94
N SER A 149 -17.81 -12.59 -18.51
CA SER A 149 -17.20 -12.31 -19.82
C SER A 149 -15.68 -12.04 -19.78
N GLY A 150 -15.14 -11.62 -18.62
CA GLY A 150 -13.79 -11.02 -18.53
C GLY A 150 -12.58 -11.96 -18.47
N CYS A 151 -12.76 -13.28 -18.40
CA CYS A 151 -11.71 -14.24 -18.02
C CYS A 151 -10.80 -14.75 -19.14
N SER A 152 -10.37 -13.92 -20.10
CA SER A 152 -9.36 -14.31 -21.11
C SER A 152 -8.62 -13.14 -21.74
N LEU A 153 -7.30 -13.08 -21.54
CA LEU A 153 -6.21 -12.94 -22.54
C LEU A 153 -4.85 -12.81 -21.82
N VAL A 154 -3.73 -13.16 -22.48
CA VAL A 154 -2.38 -13.25 -21.86
C VAL A 154 -1.27 -12.92 -22.87
N ILE A 155 -0.19 -12.26 -22.39
CA ILE A 155 1.17 -12.03 -22.98
C ILE A 155 1.22 -11.25 -24.34
N GLU A 156 2.31 -10.62 -24.85
CA GLU A 156 3.79 -10.74 -24.69
C GLU A 156 4.56 -9.40 -24.50
N GLU A 157 5.89 -9.49 -24.32
CA GLU A 157 6.90 -8.45 -24.02
C GLU A 157 7.69 -7.98 -25.28
N ASP A 158 8.60 -6.99 -25.16
CA ASP A 158 9.79 -6.83 -26.04
C ASP A 158 10.86 -5.85 -25.45
N GLU A 159 12.13 -5.96 -25.90
CA GLU A 159 13.37 -5.52 -25.20
C GLU A 159 14.07 -4.19 -25.64
N GLU A 160 15.06 -3.75 -24.82
CA GLU A 160 16.45 -3.30 -25.17
C GLU A 160 16.98 -1.95 -24.59
N GLY A 161 18.29 -1.91 -24.23
CA GLY A 161 19.10 -0.68 -24.11
C GLY A 161 20.11 -0.58 -22.94
N CYS A 162 21.43 -0.65 -23.22
CA CYS A 162 22.56 -0.53 -22.26
C CYS A 162 23.07 0.94 -22.11
N GLU A 163 23.54 1.41 -20.95
CA GLU A 163 24.96 1.61 -20.51
C GLU A 163 24.98 2.68 -19.37
N THR A 164 26.03 3.04 -18.58
CA THR A 164 27.45 2.58 -18.37
C THR A 164 27.83 2.65 -16.86
N CYS A 165 29.13 2.74 -16.48
CA CYS A 165 29.69 2.77 -15.11
C CYS A 165 30.33 4.13 -14.68
N GLU A 166 30.51 4.38 -13.36
CA GLU A 166 31.74 4.99 -12.78
C GLU A 166 31.79 4.90 -11.23
N GLU A 167 33.00 4.92 -10.63
CA GLU A 167 33.28 4.76 -9.19
C GLU A 167 33.46 6.11 -8.44
N THR A 168 33.27 6.14 -7.10
CA THR A 168 34.28 6.69 -6.12
C THR A 168 33.84 6.74 -4.63
N SER A 169 34.67 6.14 -3.77
CA SER A 169 35.07 6.50 -2.38
C SER A 169 34.08 6.84 -1.23
N ASP A 170 34.02 5.94 -0.24
CA ASP A 170 34.16 6.20 1.21
C ASP A 170 33.34 7.28 1.96
N ARG A 171 32.01 7.26 1.80
CA ARG A 171 31.03 7.14 2.91
C ARG A 171 29.61 7.13 2.34
N VAL A 172 28.96 5.96 2.37
CA VAL A 172 27.57 5.81 1.89
C VAL A 172 26.64 6.64 2.78
N SER A 173 26.02 7.68 2.23
CA SER A 173 24.99 8.44 2.95
C SER A 173 23.65 7.70 2.93
N LYS A 174 22.69 8.10 3.79
CA LYS A 174 21.32 7.56 3.76
C LYS A 174 20.71 7.65 2.35
N ARG A 175 20.95 8.77 1.65
CA ARG A 175 20.47 9.03 0.29
C ARG A 175 21.11 8.11 -0.74
N ASP A 176 22.36 7.69 -0.53
CA ASP A 176 23.05 6.76 -1.44
C ASP A 176 22.57 5.33 -1.22
N ALA A 177 22.26 4.95 0.02
CA ALA A 177 21.62 3.67 0.32
C ALA A 177 20.18 3.59 -0.24
N GLU A 178 19.40 4.67 -0.15
CA GLU A 178 18.07 4.75 -0.80
C GLU A 178 18.16 4.65 -2.33
N LYS A 179 19.10 5.37 -2.97
CA LYS A 179 19.36 5.25 -4.42
C LYS A 179 19.85 3.86 -4.81
N ALA A 180 20.68 3.23 -3.99
CA ALA A 180 21.13 1.86 -4.23
C ALA A 180 19.95 0.88 -4.14
N LEU A 181 19.01 1.08 -3.20
CA LEU A 181 17.78 0.29 -3.10
C LEU A 181 16.87 0.50 -4.32
N GLU A 182 16.61 1.75 -4.73
CA GLU A 182 15.86 2.08 -5.96
C GLU A 182 16.50 1.42 -7.21
N THR A 183 17.84 1.43 -7.28
CA THR A 183 18.61 0.76 -8.35
C THR A 183 18.45 -0.76 -8.29
N LEU A 184 18.43 -1.35 -7.08
CA LEU A 184 18.22 -2.77 -6.88
C LEU A 184 16.81 -3.20 -7.30
N HIS A 185 15.77 -2.44 -6.92
CA HIS A 185 14.40 -2.65 -7.39
C HIS A 185 14.34 -2.64 -8.92
N LYS A 186 14.90 -1.59 -9.56
CA LYS A 186 14.92 -1.48 -11.02
C LYS A 186 15.69 -2.64 -11.68
N TYR A 187 16.78 -3.11 -11.09
CA TYR A 187 17.50 -4.28 -11.59
C TYR A 187 16.63 -5.55 -11.51
N PHE A 188 16.01 -5.82 -10.36
CA PHE A 188 15.16 -7.01 -10.20
C PHE A 188 13.87 -7.00 -11.01
N GLU A 189 13.35 -5.82 -11.37
CA GLU A 189 12.20 -5.67 -12.27
C GLU A 189 12.58 -5.81 -13.76
N LEU A 190 13.79 -5.42 -14.16
CA LEU A 190 14.27 -5.55 -15.55
C LEU A 190 14.97 -6.89 -15.82
N SER A 191 15.50 -7.54 -14.80
CA SER A 191 16.00 -8.91 -14.90
C SER A 191 14.82 -9.87 -14.80
N ASN A 192 14.73 -10.84 -15.73
CA ASN A 192 13.63 -11.81 -15.80
C ASN A 192 13.76 -12.90 -14.69
N ILE A 193 13.84 -12.46 -13.43
CA ILE A 193 14.07 -13.25 -12.23
C ILE A 193 12.75 -13.37 -11.46
N ASP A 194 11.88 -14.25 -11.95
CA ASP A 194 10.65 -14.67 -11.26
C ASP A 194 10.99 -15.46 -9.98
N ASN A 195 11.34 -14.73 -8.92
CA ASN A 195 11.46 -15.28 -7.58
C ASN A 195 10.89 -14.29 -6.55
N PRO A 196 9.67 -14.53 -6.03
CA PRO A 196 9.01 -13.60 -5.10
C PRO A 196 9.79 -13.44 -3.78
N ASP A 197 10.47 -14.48 -3.31
CA ASP A 197 11.27 -14.43 -2.07
C ASP A 197 12.38 -13.37 -2.15
N LYS A 198 12.92 -13.09 -3.35
CA LYS A 198 13.93 -12.05 -3.54
C LYS A 198 13.35 -10.65 -3.38
N PHE A 199 12.16 -10.39 -3.94
CA PHE A 199 11.50 -9.11 -3.75
C PHE A 199 11.18 -8.88 -2.27
N ASP A 200 10.64 -9.88 -1.57
CA ASP A 200 10.31 -9.75 -0.14
C ASP A 200 11.54 -9.48 0.74
N GLN A 201 12.72 -10.01 0.39
CA GLN A 201 13.98 -9.65 1.06
C GLN A 201 14.35 -8.17 0.88
N ILE A 202 14.13 -7.58 -0.30
CA ILE A 202 14.42 -6.16 -0.57
C ILE A 202 13.48 -5.27 0.27
N TYR A 203 12.19 -5.60 0.32
CA TYR A 203 11.22 -4.87 1.15
C TYR A 203 11.48 -5.02 2.65
N ALA A 204 12.00 -6.17 3.10
CA ALA A 204 12.44 -6.35 4.49
C ALA A 204 13.64 -5.46 4.85
N ILE A 205 14.59 -5.29 3.91
CA ILE A 205 15.72 -4.36 4.04
C ILE A 205 15.20 -2.91 4.07
N GLU A 206 14.29 -2.54 3.17
CA GLU A 206 13.67 -1.20 3.13
C GLU A 206 13.00 -0.83 4.47
N ASN A 207 12.17 -1.74 4.99
CA ASN A 207 11.47 -1.54 6.27
C ASN A 207 12.46 -1.42 7.44
N THR A 208 13.52 -2.24 7.46
CA THR A 208 14.59 -2.15 8.46
C THR A 208 15.31 -0.78 8.38
N PHE A 209 15.57 -0.30 7.17
CA PHE A 209 16.24 0.98 6.93
C PHE A 209 15.37 2.18 7.36
N LYS A 210 14.04 2.09 7.16
CA LYS A 210 13.08 3.06 7.70
C LYS A 210 13.05 3.03 9.24
N GLN A 211 13.04 1.85 9.86
CA GLN A 211 13.04 1.69 11.34
C GLN A 211 14.33 2.14 12.05
N LEU A 212 15.48 2.13 11.37
CA LEU A 212 16.75 2.66 11.90
C LEU A 212 16.81 4.21 11.99
N THR A 213 15.69 4.91 11.77
CA THR A 213 15.59 6.38 11.82
C THR A 213 14.98 6.89 13.15
N LEU A 214 15.16 6.12 14.24
CA LEU A 214 14.79 6.47 15.63
C LEU A 214 16.06 6.71 16.48
#